data_AF-A0A0J8SSL2-F1
#
_entry.id   AF-A0A0J8SSL2-F1
#
_cell.length_a   1.000
_cell.length_b   1.000
_cell.length_c   1.000
_cell.angle_alpha   90.00
_cell.angle_beta   90.00
_cell.angle_gamma   90.00
#
_symmetry.space_group_name_H-M   'P 1'
#
loop_
_entity.id
_entity.type
_entity.pdbx_description
1 polymer ?
#
loop_
_entity_poly.entity_id
_entity_poly.type
_entity_poly.pdbx_seq_one_letter_code
_entity_poly.pdbx_strand_id
1 'polypeptide(L)'
;MSQPVKSGKILSPSTPWTERTVPGIDVPDEQTALKATFTEPTIECPECHALVTRTAMSFNAYVCPQCDEHLRMKARDRLNWFFDQVQTEMGQEFTAKDPLKFVDSKAYPERMSEAQKKTGETEALVVMQGQLKGVAMIATAFEFDFMGGSMGTVVGDRFVQAAERAIELQQPLICFAASGGARMQEGMLSLMQMARTSAAIQRLKEAGLPYVVVLTHPVYGGVTASLAMLGDVHIAEPKAMIGFAGKRVIEQTVREKLEEPFQRAEYLLDHGVIDQIVHRHALRDTVYRIVTKLMNLP
;
A
#
# COMPACT_ATOMS: atom_id res chain seq x y z
N MET A 1 3.19 -47.06 1.70
CA MET A 1 4.28 -47.70 2.47
C MET A 1 3.73 -48.05 3.84
N SER A 2 3.78 -49.32 4.16
CA SER A 2 3.18 -50.02 5.30
C SER A 2 3.62 -49.46 6.66
N GLN A 3 2.67 -48.92 7.44
CA GLN A 3 2.89 -48.69 8.87
C GLN A 3 3.07 -50.04 9.57
N PRO A 4 4.09 -50.22 10.42
CA PRO A 4 4.25 -51.46 11.18
C PRO A 4 3.15 -51.55 12.24
N VAL A 5 2.27 -52.54 12.10
CA VAL A 5 1.32 -52.89 13.17
C VAL A 5 2.14 -53.42 14.35
N LYS A 6 2.15 -52.68 15.46
CA LYS A 6 2.80 -53.13 16.70
C LYS A 6 2.15 -54.43 17.15
N SER A 7 2.96 -55.44 17.46
CA SER A 7 2.47 -56.70 18.00
C SER A 7 1.73 -56.43 19.32
N GLY A 8 0.45 -56.84 19.37
CA GLY A 8 -0.33 -56.78 20.60
C GLY A 8 0.32 -57.64 21.68
N LYS A 9 0.30 -57.16 22.93
CA LYS A 9 0.84 -57.90 24.09
C LYS A 9 0.16 -59.27 24.17
N ILE A 10 0.96 -60.34 24.09
CA ILE A 10 0.49 -61.72 24.28
C ILE A 10 0.10 -61.87 25.75
N LEU A 11 -1.19 -62.07 26.01
CA LEU A 11 -1.71 -62.26 27.36
C LEU A 11 -1.39 -63.69 27.83
N SER A 12 -0.59 -63.84 28.88
CA SER A 12 -0.33 -65.14 29.50
C SER A 12 -1.59 -65.67 30.21
N PRO A 13 -1.90 -66.99 30.15
CA PRO A 13 -3.16 -67.54 30.69
C PRO A 13 -3.28 -67.54 32.22
N SER A 14 -2.20 -67.23 32.95
CA SER A 14 -2.09 -67.49 34.39
C SER A 14 -2.49 -66.34 35.31
N THR A 15 -2.88 -65.17 34.80
CA THR A 15 -3.23 -64.02 35.65
C THR A 15 -4.77 -63.90 35.80
N PRO A 16 -5.30 -63.96 37.05
CA PRO A 16 -6.73 -63.76 37.34
C PRO A 16 -7.22 -62.42 36.78
N TRP A 17 -8.44 -62.38 36.25
CA TRP A 17 -8.97 -61.20 35.56
C TRP A 17 -9.11 -59.97 36.45
N THR A 18 -9.18 -60.15 37.77
CA THR A 18 -9.27 -59.09 38.79
C THR A 18 -7.96 -58.33 39.01
N GLU A 19 -6.83 -58.89 38.61
CA GLU A 19 -5.50 -58.25 38.74
C GLU A 19 -4.96 -57.74 37.39
N ARG A 20 -5.77 -57.83 36.32
CA ARG A 20 -5.37 -57.31 35.01
C ARG A 20 -5.50 -55.79 35.02
N THR A 21 -4.42 -55.11 34.66
CA THR A 21 -4.46 -53.68 34.41
C THR A 21 -5.39 -53.39 33.23
N VAL A 22 -6.35 -52.49 33.45
CA VAL A 22 -7.28 -52.06 32.40
C VAL A 22 -6.45 -51.45 31.27
N PRO A 23 -6.62 -51.89 30.00
CA PRO A 23 -5.94 -51.25 28.88
C PRO A 23 -6.35 -49.78 28.86
N GLY A 24 -5.39 -48.89 29.13
CA GLY A 24 -5.60 -47.47 28.98
C GLY A 24 -5.98 -47.19 27.53
N ILE A 25 -7.04 -46.42 27.33
CA ILE A 25 -7.28 -45.78 26.03
C ILE A 25 -6.06 -44.89 25.80
N ASP A 26 -5.35 -45.11 24.71
CA ASP A 26 -4.27 -44.22 24.28
C ASP A 26 -4.93 -42.88 23.93
N VAL A 27 -5.02 -42.00 24.92
CA VAL A 27 -5.46 -40.62 24.70
C VAL A 27 -4.24 -39.94 24.10
N PRO A 28 -4.29 -39.49 22.83
CA PRO A 28 -3.14 -38.82 22.23
C PRO A 28 -2.76 -37.64 23.11
N ASP A 29 -1.58 -37.73 23.73
CA ASP A 29 -0.96 -36.62 24.42
C ASP A 29 -0.63 -35.60 23.33
N GLU A 30 -1.22 -34.41 23.42
CA GLU A 30 -1.40 -33.43 22.35
C GLU A 30 -2.50 -33.76 21.32
N GLN A 31 -3.54 -32.92 21.35
CA GLN A 31 -4.22 -32.52 20.13
C GLN A 31 -3.12 -32.08 19.14
N THR A 32 -2.75 -32.97 18.22
CA THR A 32 -1.91 -32.59 17.10
C THR A 32 -2.72 -31.55 16.35
N ALA A 33 -2.42 -30.27 16.59
CA ALA A 33 -3.03 -29.18 15.89
C ALA A 33 -2.86 -29.50 14.41
N LEU A 34 -3.97 -29.77 13.72
CA LEU A 34 -3.98 -30.04 12.30
C LEU A 34 -3.40 -28.79 11.64
N LYS A 35 -2.08 -28.79 11.39
CA LYS A 35 -1.41 -27.74 10.62
C LYS A 35 -1.84 -27.98 9.19
N ALA A 36 -2.86 -27.24 8.77
CA ALA A 36 -3.33 -27.25 7.40
C ALA A 36 -2.12 -27.05 6.48
N THR A 37 -1.81 -28.08 5.71
CA THR A 37 -0.51 -28.22 5.02
C THR A 37 -0.38 -27.21 3.88
N PHE A 38 -1.50 -26.67 3.40
CA PHE A 38 -1.60 -25.59 2.42
C PHE A 38 -2.92 -24.82 2.64
N THR A 39 -2.89 -23.76 3.45
CA THR A 39 -3.94 -22.72 3.42
C THR A 39 -3.41 -21.54 2.64
N GLU A 40 -4.17 -21.11 1.64
CA GLU A 40 -3.90 -19.86 0.94
C GLU A 40 -3.75 -18.72 1.97
N PRO A 41 -2.76 -17.81 1.82
CA PRO A 41 -2.62 -16.69 2.73
C PRO A 41 -3.92 -15.86 2.77
N THR A 42 -4.48 -15.70 3.96
CA THR A 42 -5.69 -14.89 4.21
C THR A 42 -5.31 -13.49 4.69
N ILE A 43 -6.19 -12.54 4.39
CA ILE A 43 -6.14 -11.17 4.87
C ILE A 43 -7.38 -10.96 5.74
N GLU A 44 -7.16 -10.45 6.95
CA GLU A 44 -8.24 -10.03 7.84
C GLU A 44 -8.63 -8.59 7.53
N CYS A 45 -9.93 -8.33 7.39
CA CYS A 45 -10.43 -6.97 7.27
C CYS A 45 -10.34 -6.25 8.63
N PRO A 46 -9.71 -5.06 8.71
CA PRO A 46 -9.57 -4.34 9.97
C PRO A 46 -10.90 -3.81 10.53
N GLU A 47 -11.94 -3.70 9.69
CA GLU A 47 -13.24 -3.13 10.08
C GLU A 47 -14.23 -4.22 10.51
N CYS A 48 -14.40 -5.27 9.70
CA CYS A 48 -15.39 -6.34 9.97
C CYS A 48 -14.78 -7.68 10.43
N HIS A 49 -13.45 -7.77 10.55
CA HIS A 49 -12.72 -8.98 10.94
C HIS A 49 -12.95 -10.21 10.06
N ALA A 50 -13.54 -10.01 8.88
CA ALA A 50 -13.73 -11.07 7.90
C ALA A 50 -12.38 -11.55 7.37
N LEU A 51 -12.18 -12.87 7.36
CA LEU A 51 -11.02 -13.51 6.74
C LEU A 51 -11.34 -13.79 5.27
N VAL A 52 -10.57 -13.18 4.39
CA VAL A 52 -10.71 -13.33 2.93
C VAL A 52 -9.39 -13.80 2.37
N THR A 53 -9.41 -14.72 1.41
CA THR A 53 -8.16 -15.18 0.79
C THR A 53 -7.52 -14.07 -0.05
N ARG A 54 -6.18 -14.07 -0.13
CA ARG A 54 -5.46 -13.04 -0.90
C ARG A 54 -5.87 -13.01 -2.36
N THR A 55 -6.17 -14.17 -2.97
CA THR A 55 -6.63 -14.26 -4.36
C THR A 55 -7.99 -13.60 -4.53
N ALA A 56 -8.96 -13.90 -3.66
CA ALA A 56 -10.27 -13.26 -3.69
C ALA A 56 -10.16 -11.74 -3.47
N MET A 57 -9.29 -11.32 -2.55
CA MET A 57 -9.01 -9.90 -2.29
C MET A 57 -8.40 -9.21 -3.52
N SER A 58 -7.44 -9.85 -4.19
CA SER A 58 -6.82 -9.34 -5.42
C SER A 58 -7.84 -9.16 -6.55
N PHE A 59 -8.70 -10.15 -6.78
CA PHE A 59 -9.78 -10.04 -7.78
C PHE A 59 -10.77 -8.94 -7.46
N ASN A 60 -11.02 -8.66 -6.17
CA ASN A 60 -11.89 -7.57 -5.74
C ASN A 60 -11.14 -6.23 -5.54
N ALA A 61 -9.94 -6.09 -6.12
CA ALA A 61 -9.10 -4.89 -6.03
C ALA A 61 -8.80 -4.44 -4.58
N TYR A 62 -8.67 -5.37 -3.64
CA TYR A 62 -8.46 -5.11 -2.22
C TYR A 62 -9.58 -4.29 -1.55
N VAL A 63 -10.82 -4.47 -2.01
CA VAL A 63 -12.04 -4.00 -1.33
C VAL A 63 -12.64 -5.18 -0.57
N CYS A 64 -13.06 -4.97 0.68
CA CYS A 64 -13.68 -6.03 1.47
C CYS A 64 -15.07 -6.38 0.90
N PRO A 65 -15.33 -7.65 0.52
CA PRO A 65 -16.63 -8.03 -0.03
C PRO A 65 -17.77 -8.03 1.00
N GLN A 66 -17.48 -7.94 2.29
CA GLN A 66 -18.50 -7.94 3.35
C GLN A 66 -18.90 -6.55 3.83
N CYS A 67 -17.95 -5.61 3.94
CA CYS A 67 -18.20 -4.28 4.51
C CYS A 67 -17.79 -3.12 3.61
N ASP A 68 -17.34 -3.41 2.38
CA ASP A 68 -16.92 -2.42 1.37
C ASP A 68 -15.73 -1.55 1.79
N GLU A 69 -15.02 -1.94 2.86
CA GLU A 69 -13.84 -1.22 3.31
C GLU A 69 -12.68 -1.36 2.31
N HIS A 70 -12.03 -0.25 2.01
CA HIS A 70 -10.86 -0.22 1.14
C HIS A 70 -9.61 -0.61 1.92
N LEU A 71 -9.12 -1.83 1.70
CA LEU A 71 -7.87 -2.28 2.30
C LEU A 71 -6.66 -1.72 1.54
N ARG A 72 -5.51 -1.76 2.21
CA ARG A 72 -4.22 -1.43 1.60
C ARG A 72 -3.93 -2.37 0.44
N MET A 73 -3.42 -1.78 -0.63
CA MET A 73 -3.01 -2.47 -1.84
C MET A 73 -1.55 -2.10 -2.11
N LYS A 74 -0.71 -3.10 -2.38
CA LYS A 74 0.70 -2.87 -2.71
C LYS A 74 0.83 -1.98 -3.94
N ALA A 75 1.90 -1.19 -4.00
CA ALA A 75 2.12 -0.22 -5.07
C ALA A 75 2.14 -0.89 -6.46
N ARG A 76 2.90 -1.98 -6.58
CA ARG A 76 3.02 -2.75 -7.83
C ARG A 76 1.71 -3.40 -8.23
N ASP A 77 1.01 -4.03 -7.28
CA ASP A 77 -0.31 -4.61 -7.54
C ASP A 77 -1.29 -3.55 -8.03
N ARG A 78 -1.26 -2.35 -7.43
CA ARG A 78 -2.11 -1.23 -7.80
C ARG A 78 -1.85 -0.77 -9.23
N LEU A 79 -0.59 -0.62 -9.64
CA LEU A 79 -0.25 -0.23 -10.99
C LEU A 79 -0.60 -1.31 -12.02
N ASN A 80 -0.36 -2.59 -11.68
CA ASN A 80 -0.74 -3.73 -12.52
C ASN A 80 -2.28 -3.87 -12.68
N TRP A 81 -3.04 -3.55 -11.63
CA TRP A 81 -4.50 -3.53 -11.69
C TRP A 81 -5.02 -2.30 -12.45
N PHE A 82 -4.35 -1.16 -12.32
CA PHE A 82 -4.75 0.09 -12.95
C PHE A 82 -4.56 0.03 -14.48
N PHE A 83 -3.39 -0.37 -14.94
CA PHE A 83 -3.08 -0.48 -16.36
C PHE A 83 -3.66 -1.77 -16.98
N ASP A 84 -4.14 -1.67 -18.21
CA ASP A 84 -4.46 -2.87 -19.01
C ASP A 84 -3.17 -3.54 -19.52
N GLN A 85 -2.18 -2.72 -19.87
CA GLN A 85 -0.88 -3.17 -20.32
C GLN A 85 0.21 -2.26 -19.75
N VAL A 86 1.07 -2.82 -18.91
CA VAL A 86 2.30 -2.17 -18.46
C VAL A 86 3.35 -2.31 -19.56
N GLN A 87 3.98 -1.20 -19.94
CA GLN A 87 5.04 -1.17 -20.96
C GLN A 87 6.41 -1.20 -20.31
N THR A 88 6.65 -0.25 -19.39
CA THR A 88 7.98 0.00 -18.83
C THR A 88 7.85 0.40 -17.37
N GLU A 89 8.75 -0.10 -16.54
CA GLU A 89 8.96 0.37 -15.18
C GLU A 89 10.23 1.24 -15.14
N MET A 90 10.18 2.34 -14.38
CA MET A 90 11.22 3.37 -14.38
C MET A 90 11.76 3.62 -12.96
N GLY A 91 12.98 4.14 -12.87
CA GLY A 91 13.58 4.59 -11.62
C GLY A 91 14.24 3.51 -10.78
N GLN A 92 14.45 2.32 -11.33
CA GLN A 92 15.14 1.19 -10.67
C GLN A 92 16.66 1.41 -10.57
N GLU A 93 17.20 2.34 -11.33
CA GLU A 93 18.60 2.79 -11.27
C GLU A 93 18.92 3.61 -10.01
N PHE A 94 17.90 4.23 -9.39
CA PHE A 94 18.08 5.05 -8.21
C PHE A 94 18.18 4.17 -6.96
N THR A 95 19.23 4.40 -6.18
CA THR A 95 19.50 3.69 -4.93
C THR A 95 19.72 4.68 -3.80
N ALA A 96 19.11 4.40 -2.66
CA ALA A 96 19.24 5.24 -1.49
C ALA A 96 20.67 5.15 -0.95
N LYS A 97 21.24 6.32 -0.64
CA LYS A 97 22.52 6.44 0.08
C LYS A 97 22.25 6.86 1.51
N ASP A 98 23.20 6.62 2.39
CA ASP A 98 23.18 7.11 3.78
C ASP A 98 24.19 8.25 3.97
N PRO A 99 23.88 9.47 3.51
CA PRO A 99 24.80 10.60 3.65
C PRO A 99 24.92 11.09 5.09
N LEU A 100 23.90 10.84 5.92
CA LEU A 100 23.86 11.32 7.31
C LEU A 100 24.43 10.31 8.30
N LYS A 101 24.73 9.08 7.87
CA LYS A 101 25.12 7.95 8.74
C LYS A 101 24.12 7.79 9.89
N PHE A 102 22.83 7.85 9.55
CA PHE A 102 21.77 7.97 10.54
C PHE A 102 21.55 6.65 11.27
N VAL A 103 21.50 6.72 12.60
CA VAL A 103 21.24 5.57 13.48
C VAL A 103 20.18 5.95 14.50
N ASP A 104 19.10 5.18 14.54
CA ASP A 104 18.13 5.22 15.64
C ASP A 104 18.20 3.92 16.46
N SER A 105 17.06 3.25 16.68
CA SER A 105 17.00 1.84 17.07
C SER A 105 17.82 0.90 16.17
N LYS A 106 17.92 1.20 14.87
CA LYS A 106 18.68 0.45 13.87
C LYS A 106 19.41 1.42 12.96
N ALA A 107 20.46 0.95 12.29
CA ALA A 107 21.11 1.76 11.26
C ALA A 107 20.18 1.94 10.05
N TYR A 108 20.22 3.11 9.40
CA TYR A 108 19.37 3.36 8.23
C TYR A 108 19.51 2.32 7.11
N PRO A 109 20.73 1.86 6.73
CA PRO A 109 20.89 0.81 5.72
C PRO A 109 20.23 -0.52 6.10
N GLU A 110 20.20 -0.86 7.40
CA GLU A 110 19.53 -2.08 7.87
C GLU A 110 18.02 -1.95 7.72
N ARG A 111 17.44 -0.80 8.07
CA ARG A 111 16.01 -0.52 7.86
C ARG A 111 15.63 -0.59 6.39
N MET A 112 16.47 -0.05 5.50
CA MET A 112 16.28 -0.16 4.06
C MET A 112 16.28 -1.62 3.61
N SER A 113 17.25 -2.43 4.06
CA SER A 113 17.30 -3.85 3.72
C SER A 113 16.07 -4.62 4.23
N GLU A 114 15.61 -4.32 5.45
CA GLU A 114 14.39 -4.93 6.02
C GLU A 114 13.15 -4.54 5.21
N ALA A 115 13.00 -3.26 4.87
CA ALA A 115 11.87 -2.78 4.06
C ALA A 115 11.87 -3.41 2.66
N GLN A 116 13.04 -3.50 2.02
CA GLN A 116 13.21 -4.15 0.72
C GLN A 116 12.86 -5.64 0.77
N LYS A 117 13.33 -6.37 1.79
CA LYS A 117 12.99 -7.80 1.97
C LYS A 117 11.50 -8.01 2.25
N LYS A 118 10.88 -7.12 3.03
CA LYS A 118 9.46 -7.22 3.39
C LYS A 118 8.54 -6.96 2.19
N THR A 119 8.86 -5.93 1.40
CA THR A 119 7.98 -5.47 0.31
C THR A 119 8.30 -6.15 -1.01
N GLY A 120 9.57 -6.49 -1.25
CA GLY A 120 10.10 -6.87 -2.56
C GLY A 120 10.45 -5.66 -3.43
N GLU A 121 10.26 -4.44 -2.92
CA GLU A 121 10.51 -3.20 -3.66
C GLU A 121 11.87 -2.60 -3.30
N THR A 122 12.46 -1.88 -4.24
CA THR A 122 13.73 -1.15 -4.02
C THR A 122 13.54 0.13 -3.21
N GLU A 123 12.36 0.76 -3.31
CA GLU A 123 11.99 2.00 -2.64
C GLU A 123 10.46 2.15 -2.51
N ALA A 124 10.00 3.09 -1.68
CA ALA A 124 8.60 3.42 -1.40
C ALA A 124 7.78 4.01 -2.56
N LEU A 125 8.35 4.26 -3.74
CA LEU A 125 7.60 4.73 -4.91
C LEU A 125 7.91 3.87 -6.12
N VAL A 126 6.87 3.30 -6.72
CA VAL A 126 6.95 2.55 -7.98
C VAL A 126 6.42 3.44 -9.09
N VAL A 127 7.13 3.48 -10.22
CA VAL A 127 6.77 4.27 -11.39
C VAL A 127 6.63 3.34 -12.58
N MET A 128 5.46 3.36 -13.21
CA MET A 128 5.19 2.56 -14.41
C MET A 128 4.57 3.41 -15.50
N GLN A 129 4.96 3.13 -16.72
CA GLN A 129 4.32 3.58 -17.94
C GLN A 129 3.46 2.44 -18.48
N GLY A 130 2.21 2.75 -18.86
CA GLY A 130 1.31 1.76 -19.43
C GLY A 130 0.16 2.41 -20.19
N GLN A 131 -0.82 1.58 -20.55
CA GLN A 131 -2.06 2.02 -21.17
C GLN A 131 -3.26 1.70 -20.30
N LEU A 132 -4.19 2.64 -20.19
CA LEU A 132 -5.50 2.45 -19.61
C LEU A 132 -6.55 2.75 -20.69
N LYS A 133 -7.32 1.73 -21.07
CA LYS A 133 -8.32 1.77 -22.15
C LYS A 133 -7.78 2.39 -23.44
N GLY A 134 -6.56 1.99 -23.80
CA GLY A 134 -5.85 2.48 -24.99
C GLY A 134 -5.18 3.85 -24.86
N VAL A 135 -5.35 4.56 -23.74
CA VAL A 135 -4.68 5.85 -23.48
C VAL A 135 -3.38 5.59 -22.75
N ALA A 136 -2.26 5.99 -23.36
CA ALA A 136 -0.94 5.89 -22.75
C ALA A 136 -0.78 6.93 -21.64
N MET A 137 -0.33 6.50 -20.47
CA MET A 137 -0.13 7.36 -19.31
C MET A 137 0.99 6.84 -18.40
N ILE A 138 1.53 7.73 -17.58
CA ILE A 138 2.51 7.37 -16.55
C ILE A 138 1.79 7.43 -15.21
N ALA A 139 1.98 6.40 -14.39
CA ALA A 139 1.42 6.34 -13.06
C ALA A 139 2.50 6.03 -12.03
N THR A 140 2.39 6.69 -10.88
CA THR A 140 3.24 6.49 -9.71
C THR A 140 2.37 5.96 -8.58
N ALA A 141 2.88 5.01 -7.80
CA ALA A 141 2.18 4.49 -6.63
C ALA A 141 3.13 4.35 -5.45
N PHE A 142 2.70 4.84 -4.30
CA PHE A 142 3.44 4.70 -3.06
C PHE A 142 3.24 3.32 -2.43
N GLU A 143 4.32 2.72 -1.94
CA GLU A 143 4.32 1.48 -1.16
C GLU A 143 4.35 1.82 0.33
N PHE A 144 3.18 1.85 0.96
CA PHE A 144 3.08 2.22 2.38
C PHE A 144 3.78 1.21 3.31
N ASP A 145 3.87 -0.07 2.92
CA ASP A 145 4.60 -1.06 3.71
C ASP A 145 6.12 -0.82 3.72
N PHE A 146 6.63 0.00 2.79
CA PHE A 146 8.00 0.47 2.74
C PHE A 146 8.16 1.70 3.62
N MET A 147 8.53 1.48 4.89
CA MET A 147 8.80 2.57 5.86
C MET A 147 7.68 3.63 5.93
N GLY A 148 6.41 3.21 5.86
CA GLY A 148 5.24 4.09 5.90
C GLY A 148 5.05 4.91 4.63
N GLY A 149 5.58 4.48 3.47
CA GLY A 149 5.52 5.25 2.24
C GLY A 149 6.28 6.59 2.35
N SER A 150 7.27 6.67 3.24
CA SER A 150 7.92 7.93 3.56
C SER A 150 8.72 8.46 2.38
N MET A 151 8.58 9.75 2.07
CA MET A 151 9.28 10.39 0.96
C MET A 151 10.73 10.72 1.34
N GLY A 152 11.68 9.98 0.76
CA GLY A 152 13.12 10.27 0.78
C GLY A 152 13.62 10.74 -0.60
N THR A 153 14.93 10.88 -0.75
CA THR A 153 15.62 11.33 -1.98
C THR A 153 15.23 10.52 -3.19
N VAL A 154 15.27 9.19 -3.10
CA VAL A 154 14.95 8.29 -4.22
C VAL A 154 13.48 8.39 -4.64
N VAL A 155 12.56 8.57 -3.68
CA VAL A 155 11.14 8.83 -4.00
C VAL A 155 11.00 10.11 -4.82
N GLY A 156 11.72 11.17 -4.43
CA GLY A 156 11.77 12.42 -5.19
C GLY A 156 12.39 12.25 -6.58
N ASP A 157 13.53 11.54 -6.70
CA ASP A 157 14.18 11.24 -7.98
C ASP A 157 13.22 10.52 -8.95
N ARG A 158 12.56 9.45 -8.46
CA ARG A 158 11.61 8.66 -9.24
C ARG A 158 10.41 9.48 -9.71
N PHE A 159 9.85 10.31 -8.82
CA PHE A 159 8.72 11.16 -9.18
C PHE A 159 9.12 12.21 -10.22
N VAL A 160 10.28 12.84 -10.06
CA VAL A 160 10.79 13.83 -11.02
C VAL A 160 11.05 13.18 -12.37
N GLN A 161 11.66 11.98 -12.40
CA GLN A 161 11.86 11.23 -13.64
C GLN A 161 10.52 10.89 -14.31
N ALA A 162 9.51 10.49 -13.54
CA ALA A 162 8.16 10.24 -14.05
C ALA A 162 7.56 11.48 -14.71
N ALA A 163 7.69 12.64 -14.07
CA ALA A 163 7.21 13.92 -14.59
C ALA A 163 7.96 14.35 -15.85
N GLU A 164 9.29 14.24 -15.86
CA GLU A 164 10.10 14.58 -17.04
C GLU A 164 9.79 13.66 -18.23
N ARG A 165 9.60 12.36 -17.98
CA ARG A 165 9.22 11.40 -19.00
C ARG A 165 7.80 11.64 -19.51
N ALA A 166 6.87 12.05 -18.64
CA ALA A 166 5.52 12.44 -19.02
C ALA A 166 5.54 13.65 -19.95
N ILE A 167 6.39 14.64 -19.66
CA ILE A 167 6.60 15.81 -20.54
C ILE A 167 7.19 15.39 -21.89
N GLU A 168 8.24 14.57 -21.89
CA GLU A 168 8.90 14.12 -23.12
C GLU A 168 7.94 13.37 -24.06
N LEU A 169 7.08 12.52 -23.48
CA LEU A 169 6.13 11.70 -24.23
C LEU A 169 4.76 12.35 -24.43
N GLN A 170 4.54 13.54 -23.88
CA GLN A 170 3.24 14.22 -23.88
C GLN A 170 2.13 13.34 -23.29
N GLN A 171 2.43 12.68 -22.17
CA GLN A 171 1.53 11.77 -21.47
C GLN A 171 1.05 12.37 -20.14
N PRO A 172 -0.19 12.07 -19.72
CA PRO A 172 -0.70 12.50 -18.43
C PRO A 172 -0.01 11.73 -17.29
N LEU A 173 0.11 12.36 -16.12
CA LEU A 173 0.72 11.78 -14.93
C LEU A 173 -0.35 11.50 -13.86
N ILE A 174 -0.36 10.28 -13.34
CA ILE A 174 -1.25 9.86 -12.25
C ILE A 174 -0.40 9.54 -11.01
N CYS A 175 -0.81 10.00 -9.83
CA CYS A 175 -0.14 9.66 -8.57
C CYS A 175 -1.09 9.04 -7.56
N PHE A 176 -0.87 7.78 -7.21
CA PHE A 176 -1.50 7.12 -6.07
C PHE A 176 -0.69 7.41 -4.80
N ALA A 177 -1.11 8.45 -4.08
CA ALA A 177 -0.43 8.90 -2.88
C ALA A 177 -0.82 8.04 -1.68
N ALA A 178 0.20 7.53 -0.96
CA ALA A 178 0.09 6.83 0.32
C ALA A 178 1.35 7.11 1.13
N SER A 179 1.27 7.88 2.20
CA SER A 179 2.47 8.24 2.96
C SER A 179 2.15 8.65 4.39
N GLY A 180 3.06 8.31 5.30
CA GLY A 180 3.11 8.85 6.66
C GLY A 180 3.89 10.17 6.77
N GLY A 181 4.54 10.64 5.70
CA GLY A 181 5.28 11.91 5.68
C GLY A 181 6.67 11.82 5.04
N ALA A 182 7.55 12.73 5.43
CA ALA A 182 8.93 12.79 4.96
C ALA A 182 9.80 11.75 5.69
N ARG A 183 10.80 11.19 4.98
CA ARG A 183 11.72 10.21 5.57
C ARG A 183 12.73 10.87 6.49
N MET A 184 12.51 10.75 7.80
CA MET A 184 13.34 11.41 8.81
C MET A 184 14.81 11.00 8.75
N GLN A 185 15.11 9.78 8.32
CA GLN A 185 16.47 9.23 8.24
C GLN A 185 17.37 10.01 7.25
N GLU A 186 16.79 10.69 6.27
CA GLU A 186 17.52 11.53 5.32
C GLU A 186 17.41 13.04 5.65
N GLY A 187 16.72 13.39 6.74
CA GLY A 187 16.64 14.74 7.29
C GLY A 187 16.19 15.79 6.27
N MET A 188 16.99 16.85 6.12
CA MET A 188 16.69 17.97 5.21
C MET A 188 16.58 17.52 3.75
N LEU A 189 17.25 16.43 3.34
CA LEU A 189 17.17 15.95 1.97
C LEU A 189 15.75 15.48 1.62
N SER A 190 15.05 14.85 2.56
CA SER A 190 13.64 14.48 2.41
C SER A 190 12.74 15.70 2.32
N LEU A 191 13.00 16.73 3.13
CA LEU A 191 12.24 17.99 3.08
C LEU A 191 12.37 18.66 1.71
N MET A 192 13.58 18.69 1.15
CA MET A 192 13.84 19.29 -0.16
C MET A 192 13.13 18.55 -1.30
N GLN A 193 12.77 17.28 -1.14
CA GLN A 193 11.97 16.58 -2.14
C GLN A 193 10.58 17.19 -2.31
N MET A 194 10.02 17.86 -1.29
CA MET A 194 8.78 18.61 -1.43
C MET A 194 8.94 19.70 -2.49
N ALA A 195 9.94 20.57 -2.34
CA ALA A 195 10.19 21.65 -3.30
C ALA A 195 10.51 21.10 -4.70
N ARG A 196 11.31 20.03 -4.77
CA ARG A 196 11.75 19.43 -6.04
C ARG A 196 10.60 18.79 -6.82
N THR A 197 9.73 18.03 -6.14
CA THR A 197 8.55 17.41 -6.77
C THR A 197 7.54 18.48 -7.18
N SER A 198 7.33 19.52 -6.36
CA SER A 198 6.48 20.67 -6.73
C SER A 198 7.00 21.39 -7.98
N ALA A 199 8.31 21.58 -8.11
CA ALA A 199 8.91 22.18 -9.31
C ALA A 199 8.69 21.32 -10.57
N ALA A 200 8.77 19.99 -10.44
CA ALA A 200 8.46 19.09 -11.55
C ALA A 200 6.98 19.12 -11.96
N ILE A 201 6.06 19.23 -10.99
CA ILE A 201 4.62 19.40 -11.24
C ILE A 201 4.34 20.73 -11.94
N GLN A 202 5.03 21.80 -11.53
CA GLN A 202 4.92 23.09 -12.21
C GLN A 202 5.34 22.99 -13.69
N ARG A 203 6.41 22.25 -14.00
CA ARG A 203 6.83 21.99 -15.39
C ARG A 203 5.80 21.17 -16.18
N LEU A 204 5.12 20.21 -15.55
CA LEU A 204 4.02 19.47 -16.17
C LEU A 204 2.84 20.39 -16.52
N LYS A 205 2.49 21.27 -15.58
CA LYS A 205 1.44 22.27 -15.78
C LYS A 205 1.77 23.25 -16.90
N GLU A 206 3.01 23.71 -16.99
CA GLU A 206 3.49 24.56 -18.08
C GLU A 206 3.49 23.85 -19.44
N ALA A 207 3.70 22.54 -19.45
CA ALA A 207 3.56 21.70 -20.65
C ALA A 207 2.08 21.41 -21.02
N GLY A 208 1.11 21.84 -20.20
CA GLY A 208 -0.31 21.61 -20.43
C GLY A 208 -0.74 20.16 -20.23
N LEU A 209 0.02 19.36 -19.48
CA LEU A 209 -0.28 17.95 -19.24
C LEU A 209 -1.00 17.79 -17.89
N PRO A 210 -2.10 17.01 -17.83
CA PRO A 210 -2.87 16.87 -16.61
C PRO A 210 -2.15 15.97 -15.61
N TYR A 211 -2.13 16.44 -14.37
CA TYR A 211 -1.64 15.71 -13.21
C TYR A 211 -2.81 15.35 -12.29
N VAL A 212 -3.16 14.06 -12.22
CA VAL A 212 -4.27 13.56 -11.39
C VAL A 212 -3.72 12.86 -10.16
N VAL A 213 -4.16 13.28 -8.99
CA VAL A 213 -3.77 12.66 -7.72
C VAL A 213 -4.93 11.81 -7.19
N VAL A 214 -4.61 10.56 -6.86
CA VAL A 214 -5.49 9.66 -6.12
C VAL A 214 -4.96 9.51 -4.69
N LEU A 215 -5.67 10.08 -3.75
CA LEU A 215 -5.37 10.06 -2.33
C LEU A 215 -5.89 8.76 -1.72
N THR A 216 -4.97 7.92 -1.24
CA THR A 216 -5.28 6.60 -0.68
C THR A 216 -5.01 6.57 0.83
N HIS A 217 -5.63 5.64 1.55
CA HIS A 217 -5.47 5.58 2.99
C HIS A 217 -4.09 5.03 3.41
N PRO A 218 -3.26 5.76 4.18
CA PRO A 218 -3.34 7.18 4.56
C PRO A 218 -2.38 8.09 3.76
N VAL A 219 -2.64 9.41 3.74
CA VAL A 219 -1.71 10.43 3.21
C VAL A 219 -1.47 11.53 4.23
N TYR A 220 -0.23 11.68 4.69
CA TYR A 220 0.17 12.64 5.72
C TYR A 220 1.49 13.36 5.45
N GLY A 221 1.71 14.44 6.22
CA GLY A 221 2.98 15.14 6.34
C GLY A 221 3.45 15.83 5.05
N GLY A 222 4.73 15.66 4.73
CA GLY A 222 5.37 16.32 3.60
C GLY A 222 4.74 16.00 2.26
N VAL A 223 4.24 14.76 2.06
CA VAL A 223 3.62 14.34 0.80
C VAL A 223 2.29 15.06 0.58
N THR A 224 1.44 15.15 1.60
CA THR A 224 0.22 15.99 1.56
C THR A 224 0.53 17.47 1.32
N ALA A 225 1.61 18.01 1.90
CA ALA A 225 1.97 19.41 1.70
C ALA A 225 2.79 19.67 0.42
N SER A 226 2.94 18.68 -0.47
CA SER A 226 3.60 18.83 -1.75
C SER A 226 2.84 18.09 -2.86
N LEU A 227 3.41 17.03 -3.43
CA LEU A 227 2.94 16.39 -4.65
C LEU A 227 1.51 15.86 -4.56
N ALA A 228 0.99 15.55 -3.37
CA ALA A 228 -0.35 15.01 -3.24
C ALA A 228 -1.46 16.07 -3.22
N MET A 229 -1.14 17.36 -3.05
CA MET A 229 -2.11 18.47 -3.05
C MET A 229 -1.86 19.50 -4.17
N LEU A 230 -1.10 19.10 -5.19
CA LEU A 230 -0.77 19.92 -6.35
C LEU A 230 -1.32 19.33 -7.67
N GLY A 231 -2.28 18.41 -7.57
CA GLY A 231 -2.99 17.85 -8.71
C GLY A 231 -3.89 18.89 -9.38
N ASP A 232 -4.11 18.74 -10.68
CA ASP A 232 -5.21 19.42 -11.38
C ASP A 232 -6.57 18.85 -10.95
N VAL A 233 -6.59 17.57 -10.59
CA VAL A 233 -7.76 16.88 -10.02
C VAL A 233 -7.31 15.97 -8.86
N HIS A 234 -7.97 16.13 -7.72
CA HIS A 234 -7.81 15.33 -6.51
C HIS A 234 -8.99 14.37 -6.37
N ILE A 235 -8.69 13.09 -6.43
CA ILE A 235 -9.62 11.99 -6.20
C ILE A 235 -9.24 11.35 -4.88
N ALA A 236 -10.19 11.04 -4.01
CA ALA A 236 -9.94 10.21 -2.85
C ALA A 236 -10.72 8.90 -2.87
N GLU A 237 -10.13 7.88 -2.26
CA GLU A 237 -10.86 6.67 -1.91
C GLU A 237 -11.77 6.94 -0.68
N PRO A 238 -12.93 6.26 -0.56
CA PRO A 238 -13.82 6.41 0.59
C PRO A 238 -13.10 6.19 1.92
N LYS A 239 -13.46 6.99 2.93
CA LYS A 239 -12.91 6.97 4.29
C LYS A 239 -11.38 7.11 4.39
N ALA A 240 -10.69 7.48 3.31
CA ALA A 240 -9.25 7.68 3.34
C ALA A 240 -8.88 8.80 4.32
N MET A 241 -7.81 8.58 5.09
CA MET A 241 -7.34 9.55 6.08
C MET A 241 -6.26 10.41 5.45
N ILE A 242 -6.53 11.70 5.32
CA ILE A 242 -5.67 12.65 4.62
C ILE A 242 -5.52 13.91 5.48
N GLY A 243 -4.30 14.40 5.65
CA GLY A 243 -4.08 15.67 6.34
C GLY A 243 -2.61 16.00 6.53
N PHE A 244 -2.29 17.23 6.91
CA PHE A 244 -0.89 17.61 7.14
C PHE A 244 -0.30 16.95 8.40
N ALA A 245 -0.93 17.16 9.55
CA ALA A 245 -0.54 16.54 10.81
C ALA A 245 -1.47 15.36 11.14
N GLY A 246 -0.93 14.31 11.75
CA GLY A 246 -1.77 13.18 12.19
C GLY A 246 -2.74 13.58 13.30
N LYS A 247 -3.95 12.99 13.31
CA LYS A 247 -5.01 13.22 14.32
C LYS A 247 -4.49 13.31 15.75
N ARG A 248 -3.64 12.35 16.15
CA ARG A 248 -3.03 12.29 17.49
C ARG A 248 -2.23 13.55 17.87
N VAL A 249 -1.48 14.13 16.92
CA VAL A 249 -0.67 15.33 17.18
C VAL A 249 -1.56 16.56 17.35
N ILE A 250 -2.64 16.64 16.58
CA ILE A 250 -3.60 17.75 16.65
C ILE A 250 -4.37 17.70 17.97
N GLU A 251 -4.89 16.53 18.36
CA GLU A 251 -5.60 16.34 19.63
C GLU A 251 -4.73 16.71 20.83
N GLN A 252 -3.44 16.38 20.80
CA GLN A 252 -2.49 16.75 21.86
C GLN A 252 -2.26 18.26 21.95
N THR A 253 -2.30 18.96 20.81
CA THR A 253 -2.04 20.40 20.72
C THR A 253 -3.27 21.20 21.16
N VAL A 254 -4.45 20.82 20.66
CA VAL A 254 -5.72 21.51 20.97
C VAL A 254 -6.29 21.06 22.32
N ARG A 255 -5.88 19.89 22.83
CA ARG A 255 -6.38 19.25 24.06
C ARG A 255 -7.88 18.94 24.01
N GLU A 256 -8.39 18.71 22.81
CA GLU A 256 -9.76 18.32 22.52
C GLU A 256 -9.77 17.05 21.68
N LYS A 257 -10.86 16.28 21.78
CA LYS A 257 -11.07 15.11 20.93
C LYS A 257 -11.66 15.57 19.60
N LEU A 258 -11.08 15.09 18.51
CA LEU A 258 -11.57 15.40 17.17
C LEU A 258 -12.59 14.33 16.78
N GLU A 259 -13.84 14.74 16.62
CA GLU A 259 -14.94 13.86 16.24
C GLU A 259 -14.76 13.36 14.80
N GLU A 260 -15.21 12.13 14.52
CA GLU A 260 -15.34 11.68 13.13
C GLU A 260 -16.41 12.55 12.44
N PRO A 261 -16.23 12.92 11.16
CA PRO A 261 -15.28 12.36 10.19
C PRO A 261 -14.00 13.19 9.98
N PHE A 262 -13.44 13.85 11.01
CA PHE A 262 -12.23 14.70 10.86
C PHE A 262 -11.08 13.98 10.09
N GLN A 263 -10.53 14.66 9.07
CA GLN A 263 -9.50 14.14 8.14
C GLN A 263 -9.91 13.00 7.20
N ARG A 264 -11.17 12.56 7.21
CA ARG A 264 -11.68 11.61 6.23
C ARG A 264 -11.86 12.28 4.87
N ALA A 265 -11.87 11.46 3.81
CA ALA A 265 -12.16 11.91 2.45
C ALA A 265 -13.48 12.69 2.37
N GLU A 266 -14.51 12.23 3.08
CA GLU A 266 -15.84 12.86 3.16
C GLU A 266 -15.76 14.26 3.78
N TYR A 267 -15.03 14.39 4.89
CA TYR A 267 -14.80 15.69 5.52
C TYR A 267 -14.05 16.65 4.60
N LEU A 268 -13.04 16.17 3.88
CA LEU A 268 -12.24 17.00 2.99
C LEU A 268 -12.98 17.41 1.72
N LEU A 269 -13.89 16.58 1.23
CA LEU A 269 -14.81 16.92 0.14
C LEU A 269 -15.72 18.09 0.55
N ASP A 270 -16.32 18.02 1.76
CA ASP A 270 -17.19 19.08 2.29
C ASP A 270 -16.45 20.42 2.48
N HIS A 271 -15.14 20.38 2.68
CA HIS A 271 -14.28 21.57 2.82
C HIS A 271 -13.61 22.01 1.51
N GLY A 272 -13.93 21.37 0.38
CA GLY A 272 -13.42 21.74 -0.94
C GLY A 272 -11.93 21.44 -1.15
N VAL A 273 -11.34 20.53 -0.37
CA VAL A 273 -9.94 20.10 -0.52
C VAL A 273 -9.78 19.02 -1.60
N ILE A 274 -10.83 18.23 -1.82
CA ILE A 274 -10.86 17.11 -2.77
C ILE A 274 -11.99 17.34 -3.77
N ASP A 275 -11.78 17.00 -5.04
CA ASP A 275 -12.79 17.22 -6.09
C ASP A 275 -13.88 16.15 -6.09
N GLN A 276 -13.52 14.90 -5.81
CA GLN A 276 -14.48 13.78 -5.76
C GLN A 276 -13.96 12.58 -4.96
N ILE A 277 -14.91 11.83 -4.38
CA ILE A 277 -14.65 10.53 -3.75
C ILE A 277 -15.08 9.45 -4.74
N VAL A 278 -14.19 8.49 -5.01
CA VAL A 278 -14.41 7.45 -6.01
C VAL A 278 -14.12 6.08 -5.43
N HIS A 279 -15.12 5.21 -5.47
CA HIS A 279 -14.98 3.81 -5.11
C HIS A 279 -13.96 3.11 -6.03
N ARG A 280 -13.16 2.18 -5.49
CA ARG A 280 -12.00 1.62 -6.22
C ARG A 280 -12.41 0.92 -7.51
N HIS A 281 -13.58 0.26 -7.52
CA HIS A 281 -14.11 -0.38 -8.72
C HIS A 281 -14.43 0.60 -9.86
N ALA A 282 -14.81 1.84 -9.55
CA ALA A 282 -15.11 2.89 -10.53
C ALA A 282 -13.90 3.80 -10.85
N LEU A 283 -12.77 3.57 -10.19
CA LEU A 283 -11.61 4.47 -10.23
C LEU A 283 -10.93 4.49 -11.61
N ARG A 284 -10.71 3.31 -12.21
CA ARG A 284 -10.12 3.19 -13.55
C ARG A 284 -10.94 3.95 -14.59
N ASP A 285 -12.25 3.75 -14.58
CA ASP A 285 -13.19 4.39 -15.48
C ASP A 285 -13.25 5.91 -15.30
N THR A 286 -13.17 6.35 -14.05
CA THR A 286 -13.24 7.77 -13.70
C THR A 286 -11.95 8.50 -14.07
N VAL A 287 -10.78 7.92 -13.78
CA VAL A 287 -9.48 8.48 -14.20
C VAL A 287 -9.40 8.55 -15.71
N TYR A 288 -9.78 7.48 -16.42
CA TYR A 288 -9.84 7.48 -17.88
C TYR A 288 -10.71 8.64 -18.41
N ARG A 289 -11.93 8.80 -17.89
CA ARG A 289 -12.87 9.86 -18.32
C ARG A 289 -12.34 11.27 -18.06
N ILE A 290 -11.62 11.48 -16.96
CA ILE A 290 -11.02 12.78 -16.62
C ILE A 290 -9.87 13.07 -17.58
N VAL A 291 -8.96 12.10 -17.73
CA VAL A 291 -7.78 12.23 -18.57
C VAL A 291 -8.16 12.47 -20.02
N THR A 292 -9.12 11.71 -20.58
CA THR A 292 -9.52 11.89 -21.98
C THR A 292 -10.10 13.28 -22.23
N LYS A 293 -10.93 13.79 -21.31
CA LYS A 293 -11.47 15.15 -21.40
C LYS A 293 -10.40 16.23 -21.32
N LEU A 294 -9.46 16.12 -20.37
CA LEU A 294 -8.39 17.10 -20.20
C LEU A 294 -7.40 17.08 -21.36
N MET A 295 -7.18 15.91 -21.96
CA MET A 295 -6.29 15.72 -23.12
C MET A 295 -6.99 15.92 -24.48
N ASN A 296 -8.29 16.28 -24.51
CA ASN A 296 -9.11 16.36 -25.72
C ASN A 296 -9.06 15.09 -26.60
N LEU A 297 -9.00 13.92 -25.94
CA LEU A 297 -9.07 12.61 -26.59
C LEU A 297 -10.54 12.20 -26.82
N PRO A 298 -10.81 11.37 -27.84
CA PRO A 298 -12.16 10.91 -28.17
C PRO A 298 -12.80 10.06 -27.07
#